data_AF-A0A9D0U0Y1-F1
#
_entry.id   AF-A0A9D0U0Y1-F1
#
_cell.length_a   1.000
_cell.length_b   1.000
_cell.length_c   1.000
_cell.angle_alpha   90.00
_cell.angle_beta   90.00
_cell.angle_gamma   90.00
#
_symmetry.space_group_name_H-M   'P 1'
#
loop_
_entity.id
_entity.type
_entity.pdbx_description
1 polymer ?
#
loop_
_entity_poly.entity_id
_entity_poly.type
_entity_poly.pdbx_seq_one_letter_code
_entity_poly.pdbx_strand_id
1 'polypeptide(L)'
;MKTNSCKKNKNQLFQQGYTLIELMIASALGIFIMAGTIIFYASNKNSMNLQNGISEVQKNGRFLIDRLSTKIQNAGYSGFYAALSSGLENTLGSPTDSRWNLAFPVYGFDNVTTTQAGISTIIANTDVLLLKSMTNIVGLVSTSSAGAMSVNGNSGFSVGDIVIATDQDRASIFQAMLVDTTIVGQSDLTISVGTAPLPGNTTTLGNIFGTGAQAGKLESLIYFLSTGSSGRAALFEGRLLRSGAAAPVFSAKELVSGVE
;
A
#
# COMPACT_ATOMS: atom_id res chain seq x y z
N MET A 1 82.74 -46.83 48.47
CA MET A 1 81.91 -47.38 47.36
C MET A 1 81.75 -46.29 46.31
N LYS A 2 82.27 -46.51 45.10
CA LYS A 2 82.23 -45.54 43.98
C LYS A 2 81.25 -46.03 42.91
N THR A 3 80.45 -45.08 42.41
CA THR A 3 79.88 -44.99 41.03
C THR A 3 78.72 -45.97 40.71
N ASN A 4 77.70 -45.64 39.89
CA ASN A 4 77.73 -44.94 38.60
C ASN A 4 76.44 -44.19 38.25
N SER A 5 76.64 -43.13 37.48
CA SER A 5 75.69 -42.19 36.88
C SER A 5 75.16 -42.69 35.54
N CYS A 6 73.87 -42.48 35.26
CA CYS A 6 73.26 -42.64 33.94
C CYS A 6 73.04 -41.25 33.30
N LYS A 7 73.68 -40.97 32.16
CA LYS A 7 73.54 -39.71 31.40
C LYS A 7 72.27 -39.74 30.54
N LYS A 8 71.38 -38.75 30.72
CA LYS A 8 70.26 -38.45 29.81
C LYS A 8 70.66 -37.27 28.92
N ASN A 9 70.70 -37.47 27.61
CA ASN A 9 71.02 -36.43 26.63
C ASN A 9 69.74 -35.64 26.30
N LYS A 10 69.67 -34.36 26.69
CA LYS A 10 68.61 -33.42 26.26
C LYS A 10 69.23 -32.49 25.23
N ASN A 11 68.91 -32.70 23.96
CA ASN A 11 69.14 -31.68 22.92
C ASN A 11 68.21 -30.49 23.22
N GLN A 12 68.71 -29.52 23.97
CA GLN A 12 68.08 -28.22 24.09
C GLN A 12 68.29 -27.49 22.76
N LEU A 13 67.22 -27.34 21.99
CA LEU A 13 67.20 -26.43 20.85
C LEU A 13 67.48 -25.02 21.40
N PHE A 14 68.64 -24.46 21.07
CA PHE A 14 69.02 -23.10 21.42
C PHE A 14 68.02 -22.14 20.78
N GLN A 15 67.27 -21.42 21.62
CA GLN A 15 66.43 -20.31 21.18
C GLN A 15 67.36 -19.13 20.88
N GLN A 16 67.68 -18.93 19.60
CA GLN A 16 68.43 -17.76 19.14
C GLN A 16 67.52 -16.53 19.26
N GLY A 17 67.99 -15.51 19.98
CA GLY A 17 67.29 -14.22 20.09
C GLY A 17 67.30 -13.47 18.76
N TYR A 18 66.20 -12.80 18.43
CA TYR A 18 66.07 -12.00 17.21
C TYR A 18 66.98 -10.77 17.25
N THR A 19 67.52 -10.41 16.09
CA THR A 19 68.32 -9.19 15.90
C THR A 19 67.41 -7.96 15.82
N LEU A 20 67.91 -6.79 16.23
CA LEU A 20 67.16 -5.53 16.19
C LEU A 20 66.71 -5.18 14.76
N ILE A 21 67.52 -5.52 13.76
CA ILE A 21 67.19 -5.34 12.34
C ILE A 21 66.04 -6.27 11.89
N GLU A 22 65.96 -7.51 12.38
CA GLU A 22 64.82 -8.41 12.09
C GLU A 22 63.51 -7.84 12.63
N LEU A 23 63.53 -7.22 13.82
CA LEU A 23 62.35 -6.61 14.41
C LEU A 23 61.89 -5.36 13.64
N MET A 24 62.83 -4.59 13.09
CA MET A 24 62.54 -3.45 12.21
C MET A 24 61.94 -3.89 10.88
N ILE A 25 62.50 -4.94 10.25
CA ILE A 25 61.98 -5.47 8.98
C ILE A 25 60.59 -6.09 9.18
N ALA A 26 60.40 -6.87 10.26
CA ALA A 26 59.12 -7.50 10.57
C ALA A 26 58.01 -6.46 10.83
N SER A 27 58.31 -5.40 11.58
CA SER A 27 57.34 -4.32 11.83
C SER A 27 57.02 -3.50 10.57
N ALA A 28 58.02 -3.22 9.73
CA ALA A 28 57.80 -2.53 8.45
C ALA A 28 56.90 -3.34 7.50
N LEU A 29 57.12 -4.65 7.38
CA LEU A 29 56.27 -5.54 6.56
C LEU A 29 54.86 -5.67 7.15
N GLY A 30 54.73 -5.73 8.48
CA GLY A 30 53.43 -5.76 9.16
C GLY A 30 52.57 -4.52 8.85
N ILE A 31 53.16 -3.33 8.93
CA ILE A 31 52.48 -2.07 8.60
C ILE A 31 52.10 -2.02 7.12
N PHE A 32 53.01 -2.47 6.22
CA PHE A 32 52.75 -2.49 4.79
C PHE A 32 51.54 -3.36 4.43
N ILE A 33 51.44 -4.56 5.02
CA ILE A 33 50.30 -5.46 4.81
C ILE A 33 49.02 -4.86 5.37
N MET A 34 49.04 -4.28 6.57
CA MET A 34 47.87 -3.61 7.16
C MET A 34 47.36 -2.46 6.30
N ALA A 35 48.25 -1.63 5.76
CA ALA A 35 47.86 -0.53 4.87
C ALA A 35 47.13 -1.05 3.62
N GLY A 36 47.61 -2.15 3.02
CA GLY A 36 46.97 -2.80 1.88
C GLY A 36 45.59 -3.38 2.20
N THR A 37 45.41 -4.03 3.35
CA THR A 37 44.12 -4.63 3.73
C THR A 37 43.05 -3.58 4.04
N ILE A 38 43.42 -2.43 4.61
CA ILE A 38 42.50 -1.32 4.85
C ILE A 38 41.91 -0.80 3.53
N ILE A 39 42.76 -0.61 2.52
CA ILE A 39 42.34 -0.14 1.19
C ILE A 39 41.40 -1.18 0.54
N PHE A 40 41.75 -2.47 0.60
CA PHE A 40 40.90 -3.55 0.09
C PHE A 40 39.54 -3.62 0.79
N TYR A 41 39.52 -3.52 2.12
CA TYR A 41 38.28 -3.52 2.90
C TYR A 41 37.39 -2.31 2.57
N ALA A 42 37.98 -1.11 2.44
CA ALA A 42 37.25 0.09 2.05
C ALA A 42 36.61 -0.06 0.65
N SER A 43 37.34 -0.64 -0.31
CA SER A 43 36.81 -0.93 -1.65
C SER A 43 35.68 -1.96 -1.63
N ASN A 44 35.81 -3.01 -0.82
CA ASN A 44 34.76 -4.03 -0.67
C ASN A 44 33.51 -3.47 0.01
N LYS A 45 33.66 -2.59 1.01
CA LYS A 45 32.52 -1.95 1.66
C LYS A 45 31.66 -1.17 0.68
N ASN A 46 32.28 -0.44 -0.23
CA ASN A 46 31.56 0.29 -1.29
C ASN A 46 30.83 -0.67 -2.24
N SER A 47 31.49 -1.77 -2.62
CA SER A 47 30.89 -2.80 -3.47
C SER A 47 29.69 -3.49 -2.80
N MET A 48 29.80 -3.79 -1.50
CA MET A 48 28.69 -4.36 -0.72
C MET A 48 27.51 -3.38 -0.61
N ASN A 49 27.77 -2.09 -0.39
CA ASN A 49 26.72 -1.08 -0.34
C ASN A 49 25.99 -0.94 -1.68
N LEU A 50 26.73 -0.93 -2.80
CA LEU A 50 26.14 -0.91 -4.14
C LEU A 50 25.28 -2.16 -4.38
N GLN A 51 25.79 -3.33 -4.03
CA GLN A 51 25.06 -4.58 -4.21
C GLN A 51 23.78 -4.62 -3.36
N ASN A 52 23.82 -4.09 -2.14
CA ASN A 52 22.65 -3.94 -1.29
C ASN A 52 21.63 -2.96 -1.88
N GLY A 53 22.07 -1.81 -2.38
CA GLY A 53 21.19 -0.82 -3.02
C GLY A 53 20.49 -1.39 -4.26
N ILE A 54 21.22 -2.11 -5.12
CA ILE A 54 20.63 -2.80 -6.29
C ILE A 54 19.61 -3.86 -5.84
N SER A 55 19.94 -4.65 -4.82
CA SER A 55 19.04 -5.66 -4.27
C SER A 55 17.75 -5.05 -3.73
N GLU A 56 17.85 -3.92 -3.04
CA GLU A 56 16.70 -3.19 -2.52
C GLU A 56 15.80 -2.64 -3.64
N VAL A 57 16.38 -2.00 -4.66
CA VAL A 57 15.64 -1.51 -5.84
C VAL A 57 14.94 -2.66 -6.56
N GLN A 58 15.60 -3.80 -6.76
CA GLN A 58 14.99 -4.96 -7.42
C GLN A 58 13.86 -5.57 -6.59
N LYS A 59 14.05 -5.66 -5.27
CA LYS A 59 13.03 -6.16 -4.33
C LYS A 59 11.81 -5.24 -4.33
N ASN A 60 12.03 -3.94 -4.19
CA ASN A 60 10.98 -2.94 -4.16
C ASN A 60 10.24 -2.89 -5.50
N GLY A 61 10.96 -2.90 -6.62
CA GLY A 61 10.37 -2.94 -7.96
C GLY A 61 9.48 -4.17 -8.17
N ARG A 62 9.94 -5.37 -7.80
CA ARG A 62 9.13 -6.60 -7.90
C ARG A 62 7.87 -6.52 -7.03
N PHE A 63 8.00 -6.04 -5.80
CA PHE A 63 6.87 -5.85 -4.89
C PHE A 63 5.84 -4.86 -5.44
N LEU A 64 6.30 -3.72 -5.98
CA LEU A 64 5.41 -2.71 -6.56
C LEU A 64 4.68 -3.21 -7.79
N ILE A 65 5.38 -3.88 -8.71
CA ILE A 65 4.76 -4.45 -9.91
C ILE A 65 3.67 -5.45 -9.53
N ASP A 66 3.95 -6.35 -8.59
CA ASP A 66 2.96 -7.33 -8.12
C ASP A 66 1.73 -6.66 -7.47
N ARG A 67 1.99 -5.68 -6.59
CA ARG A 67 0.95 -4.93 -5.90
C ARG A 67 0.07 -4.14 -6.86
N LEU A 68 0.68 -3.36 -7.76
CA LEU A 68 -0.03 -2.54 -8.75
C LEU A 68 -0.76 -3.41 -9.76
N SER A 69 -0.14 -4.48 -10.27
CA SER A 69 -0.79 -5.39 -11.21
C SER A 69 -2.07 -5.98 -10.63
N THR A 70 -2.00 -6.47 -9.38
CA THR A 70 -3.18 -7.02 -8.69
C THR A 70 -4.28 -5.97 -8.51
N LYS A 71 -3.92 -4.72 -8.17
CA LYS A 71 -4.91 -3.66 -7.97
C LYS A 71 -5.50 -3.12 -9.27
N ILE A 72 -4.70 -3.02 -10.34
CA ILE A 72 -5.15 -2.61 -11.67
C ILE A 72 -6.06 -3.69 -12.28
N GLN A 73 -5.75 -4.98 -12.12
CA GLN A 73 -6.61 -6.07 -12.60
C GLN A 73 -8.00 -6.06 -11.96
N ASN A 74 -8.10 -5.63 -10.70
CA ASN A 74 -9.38 -5.49 -10.00
C ASN A 74 -10.04 -4.13 -10.22
N ALA A 75 -9.38 -3.19 -10.88
CA ALA A 75 -9.93 -1.86 -11.12
C ALA A 75 -11.14 -1.95 -12.06
N GLY A 76 -12.20 -1.24 -11.73
CA GLY A 76 -13.46 -1.25 -12.47
C GLY A 76 -14.36 -2.44 -12.15
N TYR A 77 -13.94 -3.34 -11.27
CA TYR A 77 -14.83 -4.38 -10.78
C TYR A 77 -15.98 -3.78 -9.99
N SER A 78 -17.21 -3.91 -10.49
CA SER A 78 -18.44 -3.37 -9.89
C SER A 78 -19.49 -4.45 -9.66
N GLY A 79 -19.06 -5.70 -9.42
CA GLY A 79 -19.94 -6.86 -9.22
C GLY A 79 -20.48 -7.45 -10.52
N PHE A 80 -21.80 -7.68 -10.58
CA PHE A 80 -22.45 -8.23 -11.77
C PHE A 80 -22.56 -7.25 -12.93
N TYR A 81 -22.52 -5.95 -12.63
CA TYR A 81 -22.57 -4.89 -13.62
C TYR A 81 -21.28 -4.82 -14.44
N ALA A 82 -21.41 -4.93 -15.75
CA ALA A 82 -20.34 -4.58 -16.68
C ALA A 82 -20.36 -3.06 -16.94
N ALA A 83 -19.24 -2.39 -16.69
CA ALA A 83 -19.07 -0.92 -16.75
C ALA A 83 -19.46 -0.23 -18.10
N LEU A 84 -19.75 -1.01 -19.15
CA LEU A 84 -20.16 -0.54 -20.47
C LEU A 84 -21.69 -0.46 -20.67
N SER A 85 -22.48 -0.81 -19.66
CA SER A 85 -23.95 -0.71 -19.75
C SER A 85 -24.43 0.71 -19.38
N SER A 86 -25.64 1.07 -19.82
CA SER A 86 -26.22 2.42 -19.66
C SER A 86 -27.04 2.57 -18.36
N GLY A 87 -26.77 1.74 -17.35
CA GLY A 87 -27.60 1.59 -16.15
C GLY A 87 -26.98 2.07 -14.85
N LEU A 88 -25.86 2.81 -14.92
CA LEU A 88 -25.18 3.35 -13.74
C LEU A 88 -25.85 4.64 -13.28
N GLU A 89 -26.43 4.60 -12.08
CA GLU A 89 -26.90 5.77 -11.36
C GLU A 89 -25.90 6.14 -10.27
N ASN A 90 -25.46 7.40 -10.22
CA ASN A 90 -24.64 7.91 -9.13
C ASN A 90 -25.43 8.97 -8.37
N THR A 91 -25.88 8.63 -7.17
CA THR A 91 -26.78 9.46 -6.37
C THR A 91 -26.04 10.36 -5.39
N LEU A 92 -24.71 10.26 -5.30
CA LEU A 92 -23.89 11.05 -4.38
C LEU A 92 -24.03 12.56 -4.64
N GLY A 93 -23.82 13.37 -3.60
CA GLY A 93 -23.83 14.85 -3.66
C GLY A 93 -22.85 15.50 -4.63
N SER A 94 -21.89 14.72 -5.13
CA SER A 94 -20.86 15.16 -6.08
C SER A 94 -20.52 14.01 -7.03
N PRO A 95 -21.42 13.65 -7.95
CA PRO A 95 -21.35 12.39 -8.71
C PRO A 95 -20.16 12.33 -9.68
N THR A 96 -19.62 13.49 -10.08
CA THR A 96 -18.47 13.58 -11.00
C THR A 96 -17.12 13.51 -10.30
N ASP A 97 -17.08 13.49 -8.96
CA ASP A 97 -15.82 13.45 -8.23
C ASP A 97 -15.03 12.18 -8.56
N SER A 98 -13.78 12.41 -8.94
CA SER A 98 -12.80 11.38 -9.29
C SER A 98 -12.66 10.28 -8.23
N ARG A 99 -13.01 10.49 -6.96
CA ARG A 99 -12.91 9.50 -5.88
C ARG A 99 -13.91 8.35 -6.00
N TRP A 100 -15.02 8.52 -6.69
CA TRP A 100 -16.09 7.51 -6.82
C TRP A 100 -16.74 7.45 -8.19
N ASN A 101 -16.24 8.21 -9.16
CA ASN A 101 -16.69 8.10 -10.53
C ASN A 101 -16.22 6.78 -11.18
N LEU A 102 -17.15 5.83 -11.36
CA LEU A 102 -16.89 4.54 -11.99
C LEU A 102 -16.82 4.58 -13.53
N ALA A 103 -17.14 5.71 -14.17
CA ALA A 103 -16.89 5.88 -15.61
C ALA A 103 -15.38 5.87 -15.92
N PHE A 104 -14.57 6.25 -14.94
CA PHE A 104 -13.10 6.22 -15.00
C PHE A 104 -12.55 5.45 -13.78
N PRO A 105 -12.65 4.11 -13.81
CA PRO A 105 -12.23 3.29 -12.68
C PRO A 105 -10.71 3.27 -12.50
N VAL A 106 -9.97 3.46 -13.59
CA VAL A 106 -8.55 3.80 -13.60
C VAL A 106 -8.45 5.25 -14.07
N TYR A 107 -7.88 6.12 -13.25
CA TYR A 107 -7.73 7.53 -13.60
C TYR A 107 -6.36 8.05 -13.18
N GLY A 108 -5.68 8.74 -14.09
CA GLY A 108 -4.39 9.36 -13.85
C GLY A 108 -4.55 10.88 -13.79
N PHE A 109 -3.84 11.52 -12.86
CA PHE A 109 -3.61 12.95 -12.87
C PHE A 109 -2.15 13.19 -13.25
N ASP A 110 -1.95 13.94 -14.31
CA ASP A 110 -0.63 14.30 -14.83
C ASP A 110 -0.16 15.60 -14.18
N ASN A 111 1.13 15.66 -13.84
CA ASN A 111 1.81 16.90 -13.42
C ASN A 111 1.06 17.65 -12.30
N VAL A 112 0.73 16.95 -11.22
CA VAL A 112 -0.06 17.54 -10.13
C VAL A 112 0.75 18.55 -9.32
N THR A 113 0.04 19.46 -8.64
CA THR A 113 0.64 20.30 -7.61
C THR A 113 0.83 19.49 -6.32
N THR A 114 0.88 20.14 -5.16
CA THR A 114 0.98 19.41 -3.89
C THR A 114 -0.33 18.75 -3.45
N THR A 115 -1.44 19.00 -4.16
CA THR A 115 -2.77 18.53 -3.76
C THR A 115 -3.51 17.84 -4.90
N GLN A 116 -4.10 16.67 -4.65
CA GLN A 116 -4.98 15.98 -5.59
C GLN A 116 -5.93 15.02 -4.86
N ALA A 117 -7.20 15.01 -5.27
CA ALA A 117 -8.24 14.11 -4.74
C ALA A 117 -8.31 14.05 -3.19
N GLY A 118 -7.99 15.14 -2.49
CA GLY A 118 -8.01 15.22 -1.02
C GLY A 118 -6.71 14.79 -0.32
N ILE A 119 -5.66 14.43 -1.05
CA ILE A 119 -4.28 14.39 -0.54
C ILE A 119 -3.66 15.78 -0.70
N SER A 120 -2.84 16.23 0.25
CA SER A 120 -2.14 17.52 0.22
C SER A 120 -0.62 17.45 0.44
N THR A 121 -0.04 16.25 0.40
CA THR A 121 1.38 15.99 0.64
C THR A 121 2.11 15.50 -0.60
N ILE A 122 1.55 15.71 -1.79
CA ILE A 122 2.15 15.19 -3.04
C ILE A 122 3.38 16.03 -3.40
N ILE A 123 4.41 15.37 -3.93
CA ILE A 123 5.54 16.06 -4.55
C ILE A 123 5.04 16.72 -5.84
N ALA A 124 5.19 18.04 -5.96
CA ALA A 124 4.74 18.76 -7.14
C ALA A 124 5.46 18.30 -8.42
N ASN A 125 4.77 18.40 -9.55
CA ASN A 125 5.17 17.92 -10.87
C ASN A 125 5.38 16.40 -10.95
N THR A 126 4.62 15.64 -10.17
CA THR A 126 4.55 14.17 -10.27
C THR A 126 3.15 13.74 -10.67
N ASP A 127 2.99 12.45 -10.97
CA ASP A 127 1.72 11.88 -11.37
C ASP A 127 1.02 11.16 -10.21
N VAL A 128 -0.30 11.08 -10.31
CA VAL A 128 -1.15 10.38 -9.34
C VAL A 128 -2.01 9.37 -10.07
N LEU A 129 -2.02 8.13 -9.59
CA LEU A 129 -2.89 7.07 -10.09
C LEU A 129 -4.02 6.80 -9.09
N LEU A 130 -5.26 6.81 -9.56
CA LEU A 130 -6.45 6.54 -8.77
C LEU A 130 -7.20 5.34 -9.35
N LEU A 131 -7.33 4.29 -8.54
CA LEU A 131 -8.02 3.04 -8.88
C LEU A 131 -9.29 2.90 -8.04
N LYS A 132 -10.35 2.35 -8.65
CA LYS A 132 -11.63 2.09 -7.99
C LYS A 132 -12.07 0.66 -8.22
N SER A 133 -12.61 0.04 -7.20
CA SER A 133 -13.14 -1.32 -7.27
C SER A 133 -14.20 -1.54 -6.20
N MET A 134 -15.07 -2.51 -6.39
CA MET A 134 -16.01 -2.97 -5.38
C MET A 134 -15.37 -4.04 -4.49
N THR A 135 -15.57 -3.94 -3.18
CA THR A 135 -15.06 -4.88 -2.17
C THR A 135 -16.15 -5.19 -1.14
N ASN A 136 -15.92 -6.19 -0.27
CA ASN A 136 -16.88 -6.56 0.78
C ASN A 136 -18.29 -6.82 0.22
N ILE A 137 -18.38 -7.75 -0.73
CA ILE A 137 -19.59 -8.02 -1.50
C ILE A 137 -20.53 -8.90 -0.69
N VAL A 138 -21.79 -8.49 -0.61
CA VAL A 138 -22.88 -9.20 0.05
C VAL A 138 -24.08 -9.31 -0.88
N GLY A 139 -24.87 -10.37 -0.70
CA GLY A 139 -26.11 -10.56 -1.43
C GLY A 139 -27.20 -9.60 -0.93
N LEU A 140 -27.96 -9.06 -1.87
CA LEU A 140 -29.12 -8.22 -1.60
C LEU A 140 -30.34 -9.07 -1.28
N VAL A 141 -31.07 -8.72 -0.23
CA VAL A 141 -32.34 -9.37 0.14
C VAL A 141 -33.51 -8.63 -0.48
N SER A 142 -33.55 -7.32 -0.33
CA SER A 142 -34.62 -6.48 -0.87
C SER A 142 -34.17 -5.04 -1.09
N THR A 143 -34.85 -4.34 -2.00
CA THR A 143 -34.72 -2.89 -2.17
C THR A 143 -36.09 -2.25 -2.37
N SER A 144 -36.21 -0.97 -2.01
CA SER A 144 -37.41 -0.18 -2.22
C SER A 144 -37.09 1.13 -2.93
N SER A 145 -38.07 1.66 -3.67
CA SER A 145 -37.99 2.99 -4.29
C SER A 145 -37.88 4.12 -3.26
N ALA A 146 -38.32 3.87 -2.02
CA ALA A 146 -38.23 4.80 -0.90
C ALA A 146 -36.81 4.90 -0.30
N GLY A 147 -35.83 4.16 -0.84
CA GLY A 147 -34.45 4.21 -0.37
C GLY A 147 -34.17 3.30 0.82
N ALA A 148 -34.88 2.17 0.94
CA ALA A 148 -34.51 1.12 1.88
C ALA A 148 -33.85 -0.04 1.12
N MET A 149 -32.81 -0.63 1.71
CA MET A 149 -32.08 -1.76 1.17
C MET A 149 -31.74 -2.72 2.29
N SER A 150 -32.08 -4.00 2.12
CA SER A 150 -31.68 -5.05 3.06
C SER A 150 -30.66 -5.97 2.40
N VAL A 151 -29.60 -6.31 3.14
CA VAL A 151 -28.52 -7.20 2.69
C VAL A 151 -28.33 -8.36 3.67
N ASN A 152 -27.81 -9.46 3.16
CA ASN A 152 -27.53 -10.66 3.97
C ASN A 152 -26.42 -10.41 5.01
N GLY A 153 -26.66 -10.92 6.22
CA GLY A 153 -25.69 -11.03 7.31
C GLY A 153 -25.32 -9.72 8.01
N ASN A 154 -24.29 -9.78 8.86
CA ASN A 154 -23.59 -8.57 9.31
C ASN A 154 -22.71 -8.08 8.16
N SER A 155 -23.26 -7.19 7.35
CA SER A 155 -22.69 -6.74 6.08
C SER A 155 -21.34 -6.04 6.19
N GLY A 156 -20.96 -5.62 7.40
CA GLY A 156 -19.77 -4.80 7.63
C GLY A 156 -19.90 -3.38 7.09
N PHE A 157 -21.08 -2.97 6.58
CA PHE A 157 -21.37 -1.58 6.23
C PHE A 157 -21.50 -0.71 7.47
N SER A 158 -21.26 0.58 7.30
CA SER A 158 -21.45 1.58 8.34
C SER A 158 -21.95 2.88 7.74
N VAL A 159 -22.58 3.71 8.56
CA VAL A 159 -23.02 5.06 8.16
C VAL A 159 -21.85 5.84 7.57
N GLY A 160 -22.08 6.40 6.37
CA GLY A 160 -21.10 7.17 5.62
C GLY A 160 -20.25 6.37 4.63
N ASP A 161 -20.41 5.03 4.58
CA ASP A 161 -19.79 4.21 3.55
C ASP A 161 -20.39 4.53 2.17
N ILE A 162 -19.53 4.57 1.15
CA ILE A 162 -19.98 4.62 -0.24
C ILE A 162 -20.16 3.18 -0.71
N VAL A 163 -21.38 2.88 -1.16
CA VAL A 163 -21.83 1.54 -1.52
C VAL A 163 -22.18 1.52 -3.00
N ILE A 164 -21.83 0.43 -3.65
CA ILE A 164 -22.26 0.07 -4.99
C ILE A 164 -23.28 -1.05 -4.83
N ALA A 165 -24.50 -0.85 -5.31
CA ALA A 165 -25.45 -1.93 -5.52
C ALA A 165 -25.55 -2.23 -7.02
N THR A 166 -25.70 -3.51 -7.36
CA THR A 166 -25.56 -3.97 -8.74
C THR A 166 -26.39 -5.22 -8.98
N ASP A 167 -27.01 -5.28 -10.15
CA ASP A 167 -27.43 -6.51 -10.79
C ASP A 167 -26.76 -6.64 -12.17
N GLN A 168 -27.27 -7.53 -13.02
CA GLN A 168 -26.75 -7.78 -14.36
C GLN A 168 -26.89 -6.58 -15.33
N ASP A 169 -27.82 -5.66 -15.09
CA ASP A 169 -28.20 -4.59 -16.04
C ASP A 169 -28.02 -3.18 -15.45
N ARG A 170 -28.03 -3.04 -14.12
CA ARG A 170 -28.05 -1.76 -13.40
C ARG A 170 -27.01 -1.73 -12.30
N ALA A 171 -26.55 -0.52 -12.00
CA ALA A 171 -25.74 -0.25 -10.82
C ALA A 171 -26.13 1.09 -10.20
N SER A 172 -26.03 1.20 -8.89
CA SER A 172 -26.23 2.44 -8.14
C SER A 172 -25.07 2.67 -7.21
N ILE A 173 -24.48 3.87 -7.27
CA ILE A 173 -23.51 4.36 -6.30
C ILE A 173 -24.23 5.34 -5.37
N PHE A 174 -24.16 5.10 -4.07
CA PHE A 174 -24.82 5.92 -3.07
C PHE A 174 -24.05 5.86 -1.74
N GLN A 175 -24.40 6.75 -0.83
CA GLN A 175 -23.90 6.73 0.53
C GLN A 175 -24.93 6.13 1.49
N ALA A 176 -24.49 5.21 2.35
CA ALA A 176 -25.31 4.66 3.41
C ALA A 176 -25.58 5.72 4.50
N MET A 177 -26.82 6.18 4.63
CA MET A 177 -27.19 7.22 5.59
C MET A 177 -27.52 6.66 6.97
N LEU A 178 -28.10 5.46 7.03
CA LEU A 178 -28.25 4.67 8.24
C LEU A 178 -27.91 3.22 7.93
N VAL A 179 -27.36 2.52 8.93
CA VAL A 179 -27.12 1.08 8.86
C VAL A 179 -27.64 0.48 10.17
N ASP A 180 -28.68 -0.33 10.07
CA ASP A 180 -29.26 -1.09 11.18
C ASP A 180 -28.82 -2.54 11.08
N THR A 181 -28.14 -3.04 12.11
CA THR A 181 -27.67 -4.43 12.21
C THR A 181 -28.37 -5.20 13.32
N THR A 182 -29.49 -4.69 13.85
CA THR A 182 -30.24 -5.32 14.95
C THR A 182 -31.03 -6.54 14.48
N ILE A 183 -31.33 -6.63 13.19
CA ILE A 183 -31.99 -7.79 12.59
C ILE A 183 -30.99 -8.94 12.46
N VAL A 184 -31.33 -10.08 13.06
CA VAL A 184 -30.46 -11.27 13.01
C VAL A 184 -30.33 -11.76 11.57
N GLY A 185 -29.08 -11.86 11.10
CA GLY A 185 -28.77 -12.38 9.77
C GLY A 185 -29.00 -11.40 8.62
N GLN A 186 -29.27 -10.12 8.89
CA GLN A 186 -29.42 -9.07 7.89
C GLN A 186 -28.81 -7.75 8.36
N SER A 187 -28.55 -6.84 7.43
CA SER A 187 -28.31 -5.42 7.73
C SER A 187 -29.18 -4.57 6.83
N ASP A 188 -29.86 -3.59 7.41
CA ASP A 188 -30.74 -2.68 6.70
C ASP A 188 -30.06 -1.33 6.51
N LEU A 189 -29.90 -0.93 5.26
CA LEU A 189 -29.33 0.35 4.85
C LEU A 189 -30.48 1.29 4.49
N THR A 190 -30.42 2.50 5.01
CA THR A 190 -31.27 3.61 4.56
C THR A 190 -30.46 4.53 3.65
N ILE A 191 -31.03 4.83 2.48
CA ILE A 191 -30.52 5.72 1.44
C ILE A 191 -31.50 6.88 1.31
N SER A 192 -31.29 7.92 2.12
CA SER A 192 -32.08 9.15 2.08
C SER A 192 -31.31 10.28 1.40
N VAL A 193 -32.06 11.26 0.87
CA VAL A 193 -31.49 12.55 0.43
C VAL A 193 -30.95 13.27 1.65
N GLY A 194 -29.74 13.83 1.53
CA GLY A 194 -29.10 14.54 2.62
C GLY A 194 -27.70 14.97 2.23
N THR A 195 -27.17 15.98 2.93
CA THR A 195 -25.83 16.53 2.68
C THR A 195 -24.79 16.07 3.70
N ALA A 196 -25.19 15.25 4.68
CA ALA A 196 -24.34 14.77 5.75
C ALA A 196 -24.69 13.30 6.10
N PRO A 197 -23.68 12.44 6.36
CA PRO A 197 -22.24 12.66 6.14
C PRO A 197 -21.92 13.04 4.68
N LEU A 198 -20.82 13.75 4.42
CA LEU A 198 -20.47 14.18 3.05
C LEU A 198 -20.07 12.97 2.18
N PRO A 199 -20.19 12.96 0.85
CA PRO A 199 -20.79 13.98 0.01
C PRO A 199 -22.32 14.04 0.14
N GLY A 200 -22.95 13.09 0.83
CA GLY A 200 -24.39 12.96 0.91
C GLY A 200 -25.00 12.32 -0.33
N ASN A 201 -26.33 12.26 -0.40
CA ASN A 201 -27.08 11.82 -1.57
C ASN A 201 -28.02 12.92 -2.06
N THR A 202 -28.13 13.08 -3.38
CA THR A 202 -29.05 14.00 -4.06
C THR A 202 -30.43 13.38 -4.32
N THR A 203 -30.49 12.06 -4.40
CA THR A 203 -31.72 11.26 -4.55
C THR A 203 -31.63 10.01 -3.67
N THR A 204 -32.67 9.16 -3.65
CA THR A 204 -32.63 7.87 -2.94
C THR A 204 -31.79 6.86 -3.72
N LEU A 205 -32.21 5.60 -3.86
CA LEU A 205 -31.38 4.53 -4.45
C LEU A 205 -31.18 4.65 -5.98
N GLY A 206 -32.02 5.43 -6.66
CA GLY A 206 -32.01 5.61 -8.12
C GLY A 206 -32.59 4.40 -8.88
N ASN A 207 -32.01 3.22 -8.69
CA ASN A 207 -32.47 1.96 -9.25
C ASN A 207 -33.15 1.07 -8.19
N ILE A 208 -34.05 0.19 -8.63
CA ILE A 208 -34.58 -0.90 -7.81
C ILE A 208 -33.97 -2.20 -8.32
N PHE A 209 -33.46 -3.00 -7.40
CA PHE A 209 -32.74 -4.23 -7.68
C PHE A 209 -33.59 -5.45 -7.30
N GLY A 210 -33.61 -6.43 -8.20
CA GLY A 210 -34.33 -7.70 -8.00
C GLY A 210 -33.52 -8.75 -7.24
N THR A 211 -34.09 -9.95 -7.15
CA THR A 211 -33.43 -11.12 -6.56
C THR A 211 -32.12 -11.43 -7.27
N GLY A 212 -31.07 -11.74 -6.50
CA GLY A 212 -29.74 -12.07 -7.04
C GLY A 212 -28.81 -10.87 -7.21
N ALA A 213 -29.30 -9.65 -6.96
CA ALA A 213 -28.46 -8.47 -6.90
C ALA A 213 -27.47 -8.53 -5.72
N GLN A 214 -26.43 -7.71 -5.80
CA GLN A 214 -25.36 -7.61 -4.81
C GLN A 214 -25.15 -6.16 -4.38
N ALA A 215 -24.57 -5.99 -3.19
CA ALA A 215 -24.05 -4.72 -2.73
C ALA A 215 -22.61 -4.90 -2.24
N GLY A 216 -21.77 -3.89 -2.42
CA GLY A 216 -20.40 -3.88 -1.93
C GLY A 216 -19.91 -2.47 -1.65
N LYS A 217 -18.82 -2.35 -0.88
CA LYS A 217 -18.17 -1.07 -0.63
C LYS A 217 -17.39 -0.64 -1.87
N LEU A 218 -17.49 0.64 -2.22
CA LEU A 218 -16.52 1.24 -3.13
C LEU A 218 -15.17 1.36 -2.39
N GLU A 219 -14.17 0.67 -2.89
CA GLU A 219 -12.76 0.89 -2.55
C GLU A 219 -12.14 1.84 -3.59
N SER A 220 -11.56 2.94 -3.10
CA SER A 220 -10.75 3.84 -3.91
C SER A 220 -9.32 3.88 -3.36
N LEU A 221 -8.35 3.64 -4.24
CA LEU A 221 -6.92 3.59 -3.94
C LEU A 221 -6.17 4.65 -4.73
N ILE A 222 -5.41 5.47 -4.05
CA ILE A 222 -4.58 6.52 -4.66
C ILE A 222 -3.10 6.18 -4.50
N TYR A 223 -2.33 6.23 -5.58
CA TYR A 223 -0.88 6.08 -5.58
C TYR A 223 -0.25 7.40 -6.00
N PHE A 224 0.72 7.88 -5.21
CA PHE A 224 1.35 9.18 -5.42
C PHE A 224 2.73 9.22 -4.76
N LEU A 225 3.58 10.15 -5.20
CA LEU A 225 4.88 10.40 -4.59
C LEU A 225 4.76 11.47 -3.49
N SER A 226 5.34 11.19 -2.32
CA SER A 226 5.43 12.11 -1.19
C SER A 226 6.78 11.93 -0.49
N THR A 227 7.15 12.89 0.36
CA THR A 227 8.34 12.74 1.20
C THR A 227 8.10 11.63 2.24
N GLY A 228 8.90 10.57 2.17
CA GLY A 228 8.85 9.44 3.08
C GLY A 228 9.53 9.72 4.43
N SER A 229 9.45 8.72 5.32
CA SER A 229 10.09 8.75 6.65
C SER A 229 11.60 8.94 6.62
N SER A 230 12.26 8.56 5.51
CA SER A 230 13.69 8.76 5.27
C SER A 230 14.07 10.18 4.82
N GLY A 231 13.09 11.08 4.62
CA GLY A 231 13.29 12.42 4.06
C GLY A 231 13.50 12.44 2.54
N ARG A 232 13.44 11.28 1.89
CA ARG A 232 13.51 11.14 0.42
C ARG A 232 12.13 10.91 -0.17
N ALA A 233 12.01 11.08 -1.48
CA ALA A 233 10.80 10.72 -2.19
C ALA A 233 10.49 9.21 -2.02
N ALA A 234 9.22 8.91 -1.83
CA ALA A 234 8.70 7.58 -1.60
C ALA A 234 7.32 7.45 -2.24
N LEU A 235 6.97 6.23 -2.65
CA LEU A 235 5.65 5.92 -3.16
C LEU A 235 4.70 5.62 -2.01
N PHE A 236 3.53 6.26 -2.02
CA PHE A 236 2.48 6.07 -1.03
C PHE A 236 1.26 5.38 -1.66
N GLU A 237 0.55 4.59 -0.85
CA GLU A 237 -0.77 4.03 -1.16
C GLU A 237 -1.77 4.65 -0.17
N GLY A 238 -2.77 5.37 -0.67
CA GLY A 238 -3.87 5.91 0.10
C GLY A 238 -5.16 5.12 -0.11
N ARG A 239 -5.89 4.83 0.97
CA ARG A 239 -7.24 4.24 0.92
C ARG A 239 -8.25 5.29 1.32
N LEU A 240 -9.30 5.46 0.52
CA LEU A 240 -10.37 6.40 0.85
C LEU A 240 -11.06 5.93 2.14
N LEU A 241 -11.11 6.80 3.13
CA LEU A 241 -11.80 6.51 4.38
C LEU A 241 -13.30 6.74 4.23
N ARG A 242 -14.05 6.02 5.07
CA ARG A 242 -15.47 6.27 5.30
C ARG A 242 -15.68 7.73 5.65
N SER A 243 -16.77 8.30 5.13
CA SER A 243 -17.07 9.69 5.39
C SER A 243 -17.66 9.95 6.78
N GLY A 244 -17.51 11.19 7.23
CA GLY A 244 -18.11 11.73 8.46
C GLY A 244 -18.63 13.14 8.23
N ALA A 245 -18.39 14.04 9.20
CA ALA A 245 -18.77 15.45 9.08
C ALA A 245 -17.94 16.24 8.05
N ALA A 246 -16.74 15.76 7.73
CA ALA A 246 -15.85 16.32 6.72
C ALA A 246 -15.87 15.47 5.44
N ALA A 247 -15.44 16.07 4.32
CA ALA A 247 -15.34 15.36 3.04
C ALA A 247 -14.40 14.14 3.16
N PRO A 248 -14.67 13.04 2.43
CA PRO A 248 -13.85 11.83 2.49
C PRO A 248 -12.37 12.10 2.20
N VAL A 249 -11.48 11.72 3.12
CA VAL A 249 -10.02 11.84 2.93
C VAL A 249 -9.38 10.48 2.73
N PHE A 250 -8.25 10.45 2.05
CA PHE A 250 -7.44 9.25 1.93
C PHE A 250 -6.54 9.09 3.16
N SER A 251 -6.51 7.88 3.72
CA SER A 251 -5.47 7.48 4.67
C SER A 251 -4.32 6.87 3.91
N ALA A 252 -3.19 7.60 3.87
CA ALA A 252 -2.00 7.22 3.13
C ALA A 252 -0.97 6.51 4.01
N LYS A 253 -0.33 5.49 3.44
CA LYS A 253 0.83 4.80 4.01
C LYS A 253 1.97 4.76 3.01
N GLU A 254 3.21 4.88 3.51
CA GLU A 254 4.41 4.68 2.71
C GLU A 254 4.47 3.21 2.25
N LEU A 255 4.68 2.99 0.96
CA LEU A 255 4.73 1.66 0.34
C LEU A 255 6.17 1.25 0.03
N VAL A 256 6.94 2.15 -0.56
CA VAL A 256 8.35 1.96 -0.91
C VAL A 256 9.10 3.29 -0.75
N SER A 257 10.23 3.24 -0.04
CA SER A 257 11.14 4.36 0.14
C SER A 257 12.14 4.50 -1.01
N GLY A 258 12.69 5.70 -1.18
CA GLY A 258 13.84 5.94 -2.07
C GLY A 258 13.51 5.81 -3.55
N VAL A 259 12.33 6.30 -3.96
CA VAL A 259 11.93 6.41 -5.36
C VAL A 259 12.41 7.78 -5.85
N GLU A 260 13.28 7.81 -6.85
CA GLU A 260 13.78 9.05 -7.50
C GLU A 260 13.23 9.19 -8.92
#